data_AF-A0A031JZS9-F1
#
_entry.id   AF-A0A031JZS9-F1
#
_cell.length_a   1.000
_cell.length_b   1.000
_cell.length_c   1.000
_cell.angle_alpha   90.00
_cell.angle_beta   90.00
_cell.angle_gamma   90.00
#
_symmetry.space_group_name_H-M   'P 1'
#
loop_
_entity.id
_entity.type
_entity.pdbx_description
1 polymer ?
#
loop_
_entity_poly.entity_id
_entity_poly.type
_entity_poly.pdbx_seq_one_letter_code
_entity_poly.pdbx_strand_id
1 'polypeptide(L)' 'MVPLTEGGYTDDMEPIDDAKAFQMARELIAQHGDHVAAFLQAKIDELWEARDVEGLAVWFIVRNAVALTLESDSTLH' A
#
# COMPACT_ATOMS: atom_id res chain seq x y z
N MET A 1 21.82 -39.54 5.55
CA MET A 1 20.96 -38.59 6.28
C MET A 1 21.44 -37.20 5.89
N VAL A 2 20.76 -36.55 4.95
CA VAL A 2 21.15 -35.23 4.42
C VAL A 2 20.33 -34.19 5.18
N PRO A 3 20.92 -33.16 5.81
CA PRO A 3 20.13 -32.10 6.42
C PRO A 3 19.48 -31.26 5.32
N LEU A 4 18.17 -31.07 5.43
CA LEU A 4 17.40 -30.14 4.61
C LEU A 4 17.79 -28.72 5.05
N THR A 5 18.58 -28.02 4.26
CA THR A 5 18.77 -26.57 4.39
C THR A 5 17.48 -25.89 3.93
N GLU A 6 16.58 -25.66 4.87
CA GLU A 6 15.41 -24.77 4.76
C GLU A 6 15.85 -23.30 4.76
N GLY A 7 16.56 -22.86 3.73
CA GLY A 7 17.06 -21.49 3.68
C GLY A 7 17.16 -21.00 2.25
N GLY A 8 16.15 -20.23 1.82
CA GLY A 8 16.19 -19.55 0.54
C GLY A 8 14.83 -19.30 -0.11
N TYR A 9 13.74 -19.15 0.65
CA TYR A 9 12.70 -18.23 0.19
C TYR A 9 13.23 -16.84 0.52
N THR A 10 13.53 -16.07 -0.51
CA THR A 10 13.95 -14.66 -0.42
C THR A 10 12.86 -13.87 0.31
N ASP A 11 13.00 -13.79 1.62
CA ASP A 11 12.38 -12.85 2.54
C ASP A 11 13.10 -11.50 2.39
N ASP A 12 13.11 -10.93 1.18
CA ASP A 12 13.73 -9.62 0.90
C ASP A 12 12.69 -8.60 0.39
N MET A 13 11.41 -8.92 0.57
CA MET A 13 10.31 -7.96 0.46
C MET A 13 9.32 -8.31 1.55
N GLU A 14 9.52 -7.80 2.77
CA GLU A 14 8.46 -7.82 3.77
C GLU A 14 7.23 -7.18 3.11
N PRO A 15 6.14 -7.94 2.85
CA PRO A 15 4.94 -7.35 2.30
C PRO A 15 4.54 -6.22 3.25
N ILE A 16 4.10 -5.07 2.72
CA ILE A 16 3.57 -4.03 3.59
C ILE A 16 2.44 -4.69 4.40
N ASP A 17 2.65 -4.81 5.71
CA ASP A 17 1.63 -5.35 6.59
C ASP A 17 0.39 -4.46 6.46
N ASP A 18 -0.81 -5.07 6.49
CA ASP A 18 -2.07 -4.32 6.40
C ASP A 18 -2.10 -3.16 7.41
N ALA A 19 -1.58 -3.37 8.62
CA ALA A 19 -1.47 -2.33 9.64
C ALA A 19 -0.63 -1.11 9.19
N LYS A 20 0.50 -1.35 8.50
CA LYS A 20 1.34 -0.28 7.93
C LYS A 20 0.61 0.43 6.78
N ALA A 21 -0.12 -0.33 5.95
CA ALA A 21 -0.94 0.24 4.88
C ALA A 21 -2.04 1.16 5.42
N PHE A 22 -2.75 0.73 6.47
CA PHE A 22 -3.77 1.53 7.15
C PHE A 22 -3.18 2.75 7.85
N GLN A 23 -1.99 2.65 8.44
CA GLN A 23 -1.31 3.79 9.02
C GLN A 23 -0.93 4.83 7.96
N MET A 24 -0.28 4.40 6.87
CA MET A 24 -0.01 5.27 5.72
C MET A 24 -1.27 5.89 5.14
N ALA A 25 -2.35 5.12 5.01
CA ALA A 25 -3.63 5.61 4.53
C ALA A 25 -4.17 6.76 5.40
N ARG A 26 -4.14 6.61 6.73
CA ARG A 26 -4.56 7.67 7.66
C ARG A 26 -3.67 8.91 7.57
N GLU A 27 -2.35 8.72 7.46
CA GLU A 27 -1.42 9.83 7.28
C GLU A 27 -1.64 10.56 5.95
N LEU A 28 -1.92 9.84 4.88
CA LEU A 28 -2.22 10.41 3.57
C LEU A 28 -3.55 11.17 3.57
N ILE A 29 -4.58 10.62 4.22
CA ILE A 29 -5.87 11.31 4.40
C ILE A 29 -5.67 12.56 5.26
N ALA A 30 -4.88 12.50 6.34
CA ALA A 30 -4.62 13.67 7.18
C ALA A 30 -3.83 14.78 6.45
N GLN A 31 -2.92 14.40 5.56
CA GLN A 31 -2.10 15.36 4.80
C GLN A 31 -2.83 15.96 3.59
N HIS A 32 -3.62 15.16 2.88
CA HIS A 32 -4.24 15.55 1.60
C HIS A 32 -5.75 15.80 1.69
N GLY A 33 -6.41 15.32 2.76
CA GLY A 33 -7.86 15.39 2.92
C GLY A 33 -8.58 14.75 1.74
N ASP A 34 -9.57 15.46 1.19
CA ASP A 34 -10.30 15.07 -0.02
C ASP A 34 -9.41 14.88 -1.27
N HIS A 35 -8.22 15.49 -1.31
CA HIS A 35 -7.31 15.36 -2.46
C HIS A 35 -6.48 14.08 -2.44
N VAL A 36 -6.62 13.24 -1.41
CA VAL A 36 -5.87 11.98 -1.27
C VAL A 36 -6.03 11.07 -2.49
N ALA A 37 -7.23 11.03 -3.08
CA ALA A 37 -7.50 10.24 -4.27
C ALA A 37 -6.72 10.73 -5.51
N ALA A 38 -6.61 12.05 -5.70
CA ALA A 38 -5.86 12.64 -6.80
C ALA A 38 -4.34 12.43 -6.62
N PHE A 39 -3.85 12.53 -5.38
CA PHE A 39 -2.46 12.23 -5.05
C PHE A 39 -2.10 10.76 -5.35
N LEU A 40 -2.94 9.83 -4.89
CA LEU A 40 -2.74 8.40 -5.14
C LEU A 40 -2.74 8.08 -6.63
N GLN A 41 -3.65 8.67 -7.40
CA GLN A 41 -3.70 8.49 -8.84
C GLN A 41 -2.41 8.99 -9.51
N ALA A 42 -1.95 10.19 -9.17
CA ALA A 42 -0.69 10.74 -9.70
C ALA A 42 0.53 9.86 -9.37
N LYS A 43 0.58 9.26 -8.18
CA LYS A 43 1.63 8.31 -7.81
C LYS A 43 1.58 7.01 -8.61
N ILE A 44 0.39 6.49 -8.86
CA ILE A 44 0.21 5.28 -9.69
C ILE A 44 0.64 5.58 -11.13
N ASP A 45 0.26 6.72 -11.69
CA ASP A 45 0.68 7.13 -13.04
C ASP A 45 2.21 7.29 -13.15
N GLU A 46 2.86 7.94 -12.17
CA GLU A 46 4.32 8.08 -12.12
C GLU A 46 5.04 6.71 -12.12
N LEU A 47 4.54 5.75 -11.33
CA LEU A 47 5.12 4.41 -11.25
C LEU A 47 4.84 3.58 -12.51
N TRP A 48 3.69 3.80 -13.15
CA TRP A 48 3.35 3.19 -14.43
C TRP A 48 4.30 3.66 -15.54
N GLU A 49 4.58 4.96 -15.60
CA GLU A 49 5.57 5.54 -16.52
C GLU A 49 6.98 5.01 -16.25
N ALA A 50 7.35 4.86 -14.97
CA ALA A 50 8.61 4.27 -14.56
C ALA A 50 8.69 2.74 -14.77
N ARG A 51 7.57 2.09 -15.10
CA ARG A 51 7.41 0.62 -15.16
C ARG A 51 7.82 -0.09 -13.87
N ASP A 52 7.63 0.59 -12.74
CA ASP A 52 7.97 0.08 -11.42
C ASP A 52 6.80 -0.75 -10.88
N VAL A 53 6.77 -2.02 -11.27
CA VAL A 53 5.67 -2.95 -10.95
C VAL A 53 5.59 -3.26 -9.46
N GLU A 54 6.74 -3.28 -8.79
CA GLU A 54 6.86 -3.51 -7.35
C GLU A 54 6.26 -2.35 -6.54
N GLY A 55 6.60 -1.11 -6.89
CA GLY A 55 6.01 0.08 -6.31
C GLY A 55 4.51 0.18 -6.60
N LEU A 56 4.08 -0.16 -7.81
CA LEU A 56 2.65 -0.22 -8.14
C LEU A 56 1.89 -1.16 -7.20
N ALA A 57 2.40 -2.36 -6.95
CA ALA A 57 1.75 -3.32 -6.05
C ALA A 57 1.57 -2.74 -4.64
N VAL A 58 2.59 -2.06 -4.10
CA VAL A 58 2.52 -1.40 -2.79
C VAL A 58 1.48 -0.28 -2.77
N TRP A 59 1.49 0.59 -3.77
CA TRP A 59 0.56 1.72 -3.83
C TRP A 59 -0.89 1.30 -4.08
N PHE A 60 -1.13 0.15 -4.72
CA PHE A 60 -2.46 -0.44 -4.80
C PHE A 60 -2.98 -0.89 -3.42
N ILE A 61 -2.13 -1.50 -2.59
CA ILE A 61 -2.49 -1.88 -1.21
C ILE A 61 -2.84 -0.63 -0.40
N VAL A 62 -2.01 0.43 -0.48
CA VAL A 62 -2.27 1.70 0.21
C VAL A 62 -3.57 2.36 -0.27
N ARG A 63 -3.84 2.36 -1.58
CA ARG A 63 -5.09 2.89 -2.14
C ARG A 63 -6.33 2.15 -1.61
N ASN A 64 -6.25 0.82 -1.52
CA ASN A 64 -7.32 0.02 -0.93
C ASN A 64 -7.53 0.35 0.55
N ALA A 65 -6.45 0.49 1.33
CA ALA A 65 -6.52 0.90 2.73
C ALA A 65 -7.15 2.30 2.90
N VAL A 66 -6.83 3.26 2.01
CA VAL A 66 -7.46 4.59 1.99
C VAL A 66 -8.96 4.48 1.71
N ALA A 67 -9.36 3.71 0.69
CA ALA A 67 -10.77 3.52 0.35
C ALA A 67 -11.55 2.91 1.53
N LEU A 68 -11.02 1.87 2.18
CA LEU A 68 -11.62 1.23 3.35
C LEU A 68 -11.70 2.18 4.56
N THR A 69 -10.69 3.03 4.75
CA THR A 69 -10.69 4.02 5.84
C THR A 69 -11.76 5.08 5.62
N LEU A 70 -11.89 5.60 4.39
CA LEU A 70 -12.92 6.59 4.04
C LEU A 70 -14.34 6.02 4.11
N GLU A 71 -14.54 4.76 3.69
CA GLU A 71 -15.83 4.07 3.81
C GLU A 71 -16.22 3.85 5.28
N SER A 72 -15.25 3.45 6.12
CA SER A 72 -15.46 3.28 7.57
C SER A 72 -15.81 4.61 8.26
N ASP A 73 -15.18 5.71 7.87
CA ASP A 73 -15.49 7.05 8.37
C ASP A 73 -16.90 7.52 7.94
N SER A 74 -17.28 7.21 6.70
CA SER A 74 -18.60 7.55 6.14
C SER A 74 -19.75 6.75 6.76
N THR A 75 -19.48 5.55 7.28
CA THR A 75 -20.49 4.65 7.87
C THR A 75 -20.82 4.99 9.33
N LEU A 76 -20.06 5.90 9.96
CA LEU A 76 -20.20 6.28 11.37
C LEU A 76 -21.12 7.49 11.61
N HIS A 77 -21.92 7.93 10.61
CA HIS A 77 -22.78 9.12 10.70
C HIS A 77 -24.28 8.79 10.71
#